data_AF-A0A8T5SJW6-F1
#
_entry.id   AF-A0A8T5SJW6-F1
#
_cell.length_a   1.000
_cell.length_b   1.000
_cell.length_c   1.000
_cell.angle_alpha   90.00
_cell.angle_beta   90.00
_cell.angle_gamma   90.00
#
_symmetry.space_group_name_H-M   'P 1'
#
loop_
_entity.id
_entity.type
_entity.pdbx_description
1 polymer ?
#
loop_
_entity_poly.entity_id
_entity_poly.type
_entity_poly.pdbx_seq_one_letter_code
_entity_poly.pdbx_strand_id
1 'polypeptide(L)'
;MPAPKELERLGGLFNLASESSRPFLDRCSETKYLAIRDYSQASSVTVELAKQSLKENFSGLTNHADCKKCLATLQSAVELGQLDTRVITALEKLRSKYLEKVLSPAVRTYLKNDELKTTEIELLYNDALKIDGLLEVIQFLKKVEPVV
;
A
#
# COMPACT_ATOMS: atom_id res chain seq x y z
N MET A 1 5.50 25.59 9.48
CA MET A 1 6.63 24.80 8.96
C MET A 1 7.12 23.89 10.07
N PRO A 2 7.46 22.62 9.79
CA PRO A 2 8.01 21.72 10.81
C PRO A 2 9.34 22.23 11.36
N ALA A 3 9.61 21.96 12.63
CA ALA A 3 10.86 22.33 13.28
C ALA A 3 12.04 21.50 12.71
N PRO A 4 13.30 21.98 12.75
CA PRO A 4 14.45 21.26 12.19
C PRO A 4 14.59 19.82 12.71
N LYS A 5 14.31 19.59 13.99
CA LYS A 5 14.34 18.26 14.64
C LYS A 5 13.21 17.33 14.14
N GLU A 6 12.07 17.89 13.74
CA GLU A 6 10.96 17.14 13.13
C GLU A 6 11.33 16.73 11.69
N LEU A 7 12.04 17.58 10.96
CA LEU A 7 12.52 17.28 9.60
C LEU A 7 13.56 16.16 9.59
N GLU A 8 14.51 16.16 10.53
CA GLU A 8 15.48 15.08 10.69
C GLU A 8 14.80 13.73 11.00
N ARG A 9 13.78 13.74 11.88
CA ARG A 9 12.99 12.55 12.21
C ARG A 9 12.23 12.01 11.00
N LEU A 10 11.59 12.90 10.24
CA LEU A 10 10.92 12.51 9.00
C LEU A 10 11.92 11.92 8.01
N GLY A 11 13.07 12.57 7.82
CA GLY A 11 14.12 12.09 6.92
C GLY A 11 14.64 10.70 7.29
N GLY A 12 14.94 10.47 8.58
CA GLY A 12 15.37 9.16 9.06
C GLY A 12 14.30 8.08 8.87
N LEU A 13 13.04 8.43 9.11
CA LEU A 13 11.91 7.53 8.92
C LEU A 13 11.66 7.18 7.44
N PHE A 14 11.78 8.16 6.55
CA PHE A 14 11.65 7.92 5.11
C PHE A 14 12.73 6.97 4.60
N ASN A 15 13.97 7.10 5.09
CA ASN A 15 15.05 6.19 4.71
C ASN A 15 14.77 4.75 5.15
N LEU A 16 14.39 4.56 6.43
CA LEU A 16 14.07 3.24 6.98
C LEU A 16 12.91 2.57 6.25
N ALA A 17 11.79 3.28 6.11
CA ALA A 17 10.62 2.75 5.41
C ALA A 17 10.90 2.46 3.93
N SER A 18 11.76 3.25 3.28
CA SER A 18 12.18 3.00 1.91
C SER A 18 13.01 1.72 1.80
N GLU A 19 13.93 1.48 2.72
CA GLU A 19 14.76 0.26 2.72
C GLU A 19 13.91 -1.01 2.95
N SER A 20 12.97 -0.98 3.89
CA SER A 20 12.10 -2.13 4.19
C SER A 20 11.07 -2.43 3.10
N SER A 21 10.54 -1.41 2.45
CA SER A 21 9.51 -1.56 1.40
C SER A 21 10.09 -1.80 0.01
N ARG A 22 11.37 -1.52 -0.21
CA ARG A 22 12.04 -1.64 -1.52
C ARG A 22 11.82 -2.99 -2.21
N PRO A 23 11.98 -4.16 -1.56
CA PRO A 23 11.77 -5.44 -2.25
C PRO A 23 10.35 -5.60 -2.79
N PHE A 24 9.35 -5.05 -2.09
CA PHE A 24 7.96 -5.08 -2.55
C PHE A 24 7.76 -4.15 -3.75
N LEU A 25 8.26 -2.91 -3.66
CA LEU A 25 8.14 -1.92 -4.74
C LEU A 25 8.91 -2.31 -6.01
N ASP A 26 10.05 -3.00 -5.85
CA ASP A 26 10.82 -3.57 -6.95
C ASP A 26 9.99 -4.64 -7.66
N ARG A 27 9.35 -5.57 -6.93
CA ARG A 27 8.45 -6.57 -7.53
C ARG A 27 7.25 -5.94 -8.22
N CYS A 28 6.68 -4.88 -7.65
CA CYS A 28 5.63 -4.10 -8.33
C CYS A 28 6.14 -3.53 -9.67
N SER A 29 7.34 -2.96 -9.67
CA SER A 29 7.96 -2.39 -10.87
C SER A 29 8.29 -3.44 -11.93
N GLU A 30 8.85 -4.59 -11.53
CA GLU A 30 9.10 -5.73 -12.40
C GLU A 30 7.81 -6.26 -13.02
N THR A 31 6.71 -6.28 -12.26
CA THR A 31 5.41 -6.74 -12.74
C THR A 31 4.84 -5.81 -13.81
N LYS A 32 5.05 -4.49 -13.70
CA LYS A 32 4.70 -3.54 -14.78
C LYS A 32 5.48 -3.84 -16.06
N TYR A 33 6.78 -4.14 -15.96
CA TYR A 33 7.58 -4.51 -17.13
C TYR A 33 7.11 -5.84 -17.74
N LEU A 34 6.80 -6.83 -16.88
CA LEU A 34 6.26 -8.11 -17.31
C LEU A 34 4.94 -7.95 -18.06
N ALA A 35 4.05 -7.06 -17.62
CA ALA A 35 2.75 -6.84 -18.24
C ALA A 35 2.81 -6.45 -19.73
N ILE A 36 3.91 -5.80 -20.15
CA ILE A 36 4.14 -5.44 -21.55
C ILE A 36 4.49 -6.68 -22.39
N ARG A 37 5.15 -7.67 -21.80
CA ARG A 37 5.65 -8.87 -22.48
C ARG A 37 4.69 -10.06 -22.38
N ASP A 38 4.10 -10.24 -21.22
CA ASP A 38 3.19 -11.32 -20.86
C ASP A 38 2.16 -10.80 -19.85
N TYR A 39 1.05 -10.30 -20.39
CA TYR A 39 -0.04 -9.76 -19.59
C TYR A 39 -0.66 -10.80 -18.65
N SER A 40 -0.80 -12.05 -19.12
CA SER A 40 -1.42 -13.12 -18.34
C SER A 40 -0.57 -13.44 -17.12
N GLN A 41 0.73 -13.61 -17.31
CA GLN A 41 1.66 -13.86 -16.21
C GLN A 41 1.72 -12.66 -15.24
N ALA A 42 1.75 -11.42 -15.75
CA ALA A 42 1.76 -10.23 -14.92
C ALA A 42 0.49 -10.08 -14.06
N SER A 43 -0.67 -10.44 -14.61
CA SER A 43 -1.94 -10.48 -13.88
C SER A 43 -1.87 -11.49 -12.73
N SER A 44 -1.40 -12.72 -12.99
CA SER A 44 -1.21 -13.73 -11.94
C SER A 44 -0.24 -13.29 -10.85
N VAL A 45 0.90 -12.69 -11.21
CA VAL A 45 1.87 -12.16 -10.24
C VAL A 45 1.26 -11.04 -9.41
N THR A 46 0.47 -10.16 -10.02
CA THR A 46 -0.22 -9.07 -9.31
C THR A 46 -1.24 -9.58 -8.31
N VAL A 47 -1.99 -10.63 -8.67
CA VAL A 47 -2.92 -11.29 -7.74
C VAL A 47 -2.16 -11.85 -6.53
N GLU A 48 -1.02 -12.52 -6.74
CA GLU A 48 -0.23 -13.05 -5.63
C GLU A 48 0.40 -11.96 -4.76
N LEU A 49 0.89 -10.86 -5.36
CA LEU A 49 1.35 -9.69 -4.62
C LEU A 49 0.22 -9.11 -3.76
N ALA A 50 -0.97 -8.94 -4.34
CA ALA A 50 -2.13 -8.43 -3.61
C ALA A 50 -2.55 -9.36 -2.46
N LYS A 51 -2.56 -10.68 -2.66
CA LYS A 51 -2.82 -11.65 -1.58
C LYS A 51 -1.82 -11.53 -0.44
N GLN A 52 -0.53 -11.44 -0.76
CA GLN A 52 0.53 -11.31 0.24
C GLN A 52 0.34 -10.05 1.10
N SER A 53 0.15 -8.89 0.46
CA SER A 53 -0.05 -7.63 1.17
C SER A 53 -1.36 -7.59 1.98
N LEU A 54 -2.44 -8.17 1.46
CA LEU A 54 -3.75 -8.17 2.14
C LEU A 54 -3.84 -9.19 3.28
N LYS A 55 -3.00 -10.23 3.28
CA LYS A 55 -2.93 -11.25 4.34
C LYS A 55 -2.21 -10.76 5.59
N GLU A 56 -1.26 -9.85 5.43
CA GLU A 56 -0.46 -9.32 6.54
C GLU A 56 -1.25 -8.40 7.50
N ASN A 57 -2.52 -8.10 7.19
CA ASN A 57 -3.39 -7.18 7.93
C ASN A 57 -2.72 -5.83 8.21
N PHE A 58 -3.02 -4.81 7.39
CA PHE A 58 -2.42 -3.49 7.60
C PHE A 58 -2.60 -3.01 9.04
N SER A 59 -1.47 -2.69 9.65
CA SER A 59 -1.34 -2.22 11.02
C SER A 59 -2.16 -0.95 11.23
N GLY A 60 -2.87 -0.87 12.35
CA GLY A 60 -3.73 0.26 12.71
C GLY A 60 -5.16 0.24 12.13
N LEU A 61 -5.50 -0.67 11.22
CA LEU A 61 -6.86 -0.75 10.65
C LEU A 61 -7.87 -1.57 11.48
N THR A 62 -7.43 -2.25 12.53
CA THR A 62 -8.25 -3.19 13.32
C THR A 62 -9.49 -2.57 13.97
N ASN A 63 -9.52 -1.24 14.17
CA ASN A 63 -10.61 -0.53 14.85
C ASN A 63 -11.52 0.28 13.92
N HIS A 64 -11.27 0.29 12.61
CA HIS A 64 -12.07 1.07 11.67
C HIS A 64 -12.97 0.16 10.82
N ALA A 65 -14.26 0.06 11.18
CA ALA A 65 -15.26 -0.77 10.49
C ALA A 65 -15.32 -0.51 8.97
N ASP A 66 -15.13 0.74 8.60
CA ASP A 66 -15.07 1.23 7.23
C ASP A 66 -13.91 0.68 6.40
N CYS A 67 -12.75 0.45 7.03
CA CYS A 67 -11.59 -0.14 6.38
C CYS A 67 -11.73 -1.66 6.29
N LYS A 68 -12.37 -2.30 7.28
CA LYS A 68 -12.68 -3.74 7.24
C LYS A 68 -13.54 -4.11 6.03
N LYS A 69 -14.55 -3.30 5.70
CA LYS A 69 -15.40 -3.53 4.52
C LYS A 69 -14.60 -3.40 3.21
N CYS A 70 -13.71 -2.40 3.11
CA CYS A 70 -12.82 -2.25 1.96
C CYS A 70 -11.88 -3.44 1.83
N LEU A 71 -11.26 -3.89 2.93
CA LEU A 71 -10.36 -5.04 2.95
C LEU A 71 -11.06 -6.33 2.56
N ALA A 72 -12.24 -6.62 3.12
CA ALA A 72 -13.02 -7.80 2.74
C ALA A 72 -13.37 -7.79 1.24
N THR A 73 -13.78 -6.64 0.72
CA THR A 73 -14.07 -6.49 -0.72
C THR A 73 -12.83 -6.74 -1.57
N LEU A 74 -11.68 -6.21 -1.16
CA LEU A 74 -10.40 -6.40 -1.85
C LEU A 74 -9.94 -7.85 -1.80
N GLN A 75 -10.01 -8.50 -0.63
CA GLN A 75 -9.64 -9.90 -0.47
C GLN A 75 -10.48 -10.80 -1.38
N SER A 76 -11.81 -10.65 -1.37
CA SER A 76 -12.69 -11.44 -2.24
C SER A 76 -12.41 -11.19 -3.73
N ALA A 77 -12.20 -9.94 -4.15
CA ALA A 77 -11.92 -9.64 -5.56
C ALA A 77 -10.57 -10.21 -6.01
N VAL A 78 -9.55 -10.11 -5.16
CA VAL A 78 -8.21 -10.66 -5.42
C VAL A 78 -8.24 -12.19 -5.42
N GLU A 79 -9.01 -12.84 -4.54
CA GLU A 79 -9.21 -14.30 -4.55
C GLU A 79 -9.84 -14.79 -5.86
N LEU A 80 -10.75 -14.00 -6.43
CA LEU A 80 -11.38 -14.28 -7.72
C LEU A 80 -10.50 -13.87 -8.91
N GLY A 81 -9.28 -13.36 -8.68
CA GLY A 81 -8.38 -12.89 -9.73
C GLY A 81 -8.87 -11.66 -10.48
N GLN A 82 -9.81 -10.91 -9.91
CA GLN A 82 -10.41 -9.73 -10.54
C GLN A 82 -9.50 -8.53 -10.28
N LEU A 83 -8.91 -7.96 -11.35
CA LEU A 83 -8.11 -6.74 -11.30
C LEU A 83 -8.83 -5.61 -12.06
N ASP A 84 -10.10 -5.40 -11.71
CA ASP A 84 -10.98 -4.47 -12.41
C ASP A 84 -11.07 -3.09 -11.73
N THR A 85 -11.89 -2.20 -12.32
CA THR A 85 -12.13 -0.85 -11.80
C THR A 85 -12.69 -0.85 -10.37
N ARG A 86 -13.40 -1.89 -9.94
CA ARG A 86 -13.93 -1.99 -8.56
C ARG A 86 -12.79 -2.20 -7.57
N VAL A 87 -11.80 -3.01 -7.92
CA VAL A 87 -10.59 -3.21 -7.11
C VAL A 87 -9.78 -1.93 -7.01
N ILE A 88 -9.57 -1.23 -8.13
CA ILE A 88 -8.89 0.08 -8.14
C ILE A 88 -9.62 1.05 -7.20
N THR A 89 -10.93 1.18 -7.35
CA THR A 89 -11.75 2.07 -6.50
C THR A 89 -11.67 1.68 -5.03
N ALA A 90 -11.65 0.38 -4.72
CA ALA A 90 -11.56 -0.11 -3.35
C ALA A 90 -10.17 0.16 -2.73
N LEU A 91 -9.08 0.03 -3.50
CA LEU A 91 -7.73 0.40 -3.08
C LEU A 91 -7.58 1.91 -2.87
N GLU A 92 -8.13 2.74 -3.76
CA GLU A 92 -8.12 4.20 -3.60
C GLU A 92 -8.84 4.64 -2.33
N LYS A 93 -10.00 4.04 -2.05
CA LYS A 93 -10.75 4.26 -0.81
C LYS A 93 -9.97 3.80 0.41
N LEU A 94 -9.36 2.61 0.34
CA LEU A 94 -8.53 2.09 1.43
C LEU A 94 -7.36 3.02 1.71
N ARG A 95 -6.60 3.43 0.68
CA ARG A 95 -5.50 4.39 0.78
C ARG A 95 -5.94 5.68 1.47
N SER A 96 -7.00 6.28 0.95
CA SER A 96 -7.47 7.58 1.45
C SER A 96 -7.84 7.50 2.93
N LYS A 97 -8.57 6.46 3.33
CA LYS A 97 -8.95 6.23 4.74
C LYS A 97 -7.75 5.88 5.62
N TYR A 98 -6.82 5.08 5.12
CA TYR A 98 -5.60 4.71 5.84
C TYR A 98 -4.76 5.94 6.16
N LEU A 99 -4.52 6.78 5.16
CA LEU A 99 -3.76 8.03 5.32
C LEU A 99 -4.45 8.98 6.30
N GLU A 100 -5.77 9.15 6.18
CA GLU A 100 -6.53 10.08 7.01
C GLU A 100 -6.69 9.62 8.46
N LYS A 101 -7.01 8.34 8.68
CA LYS A 101 -7.40 7.81 9.99
C LYS A 101 -6.27 7.13 10.75
N VAL A 102 -5.21 6.70 10.08
CA VAL A 102 -4.11 5.95 10.69
C VAL A 102 -2.78 6.71 10.56
N LEU A 103 -2.28 6.89 9.34
CA LEU A 103 -0.92 7.38 9.15
C LEU A 103 -0.76 8.84 9.59
N SER A 104 -1.62 9.75 9.12
CA SER A 104 -1.54 11.18 9.45
C SER A 104 -1.64 11.44 10.97
N PRO A 105 -2.59 10.84 11.71
CA PRO A 105 -2.62 10.93 13.17
C PRO A 105 -1.36 10.38 13.83
N ALA A 106 -0.88 9.20 13.41
CA ALA A 106 0.31 8.58 14.00
C ALA A 106 1.58 9.41 13.78
N VAL A 107 1.77 9.96 12.58
CA VAL A 107 2.87 10.89 12.28
C VAL A 107 2.78 12.13 13.16
N ARG A 108 1.60 12.74 13.29
CA ARG A 108 1.43 13.92 14.16
C ARG A 108 1.78 13.61 15.61
N THR A 109 1.43 12.42 16.11
CA THR A 109 1.80 11.99 17.46
C THR A 109 3.31 11.77 17.57
N TYR A 110 3.92 11.06 16.62
CA TYR A 110 5.37 10.80 16.60
C TYR A 110 6.23 12.07 16.54
N LEU A 111 5.76 13.09 15.82
CA LEU A 111 6.46 14.39 15.75
C LEU A 111 6.31 15.21 17.02
N LYS A 112 5.19 15.10 17.73
CA LYS A 112 4.88 15.89 18.93
C LYS A 112 5.37 15.25 20.23
N ASN A 113 5.28 13.92 20.33
CA ASN A 113 5.54 13.15 21.53
C ASN A 113 6.48 11.97 21.21
N ASP A 114 7.50 11.76 22.04
CA ASP A 114 8.46 10.65 21.93
C ASP A 114 7.89 9.27 22.32
N GLU A 115 6.57 9.16 22.47
CA GLU A 115 5.90 7.95 22.97
C GLU A 115 5.75 6.86 21.91
N LEU A 116 5.70 7.24 20.63
CA LEU A 116 5.56 6.30 19.51
C LEU A 116 6.95 5.83 19.06
N LYS A 117 7.19 4.52 19.07
CA LYS A 117 8.49 3.99 18.66
C LYS A 117 8.67 4.15 17.15
N THR A 118 9.89 4.50 16.71
CA THR A 118 10.23 4.61 15.29
C THR A 118 9.81 3.37 14.48
N THR A 119 9.94 2.17 15.06
CA THR A 119 9.52 0.90 14.43
C THR A 119 8.01 0.81 14.19
N GLU A 120 7.19 1.39 15.07
CA GLU A 120 5.73 1.34 14.93
C GLU A 120 5.26 2.25 13.79
N ILE A 121 5.82 3.46 13.70
CA ILE A 121 5.49 4.39 12.63
C ILE A 121 6.07 3.94 11.28
N GLU A 122 7.23 3.27 11.27
CA GLU A 122 7.81 2.64 10.09
C GLU A 122 6.88 1.57 9.50
N LEU A 123 6.29 0.70 10.33
CA LEU A 123 5.30 -0.29 9.90
C LEU A 123 4.10 0.37 9.23
N LEU A 124 3.59 1.47 9.81
CA LEU A 124 2.46 2.20 9.23
C LEU A 124 2.80 2.81 7.87
N TYR A 125 4.03 3.30 7.70
CA TYR A 125 4.51 3.80 6.41
C TYR A 125 4.67 2.67 5.38
N ASN A 126 5.23 1.54 5.78
CA ASN A 126 5.36 0.37 4.92
C ASN A 126 4.01 -0.12 4.38
N ASP A 127 2.98 -0.09 5.22
CA ASP A 127 1.62 -0.43 4.84
C ASP A 127 1.04 0.55 3.82
N ALA A 128 1.25 1.85 4.00
CA ALA A 128 0.86 2.84 3.01
C ALA A 128 1.57 2.63 1.66
N LEU A 129 2.88 2.37 1.67
CA LEU A 129 3.66 2.10 0.47
C LEU A 129 3.20 0.83 -0.26
N LYS A 130 2.82 -0.22 0.48
CA LYS A 130 2.23 -1.43 -0.11
C LYS A 130 0.90 -1.13 -0.82
N ILE A 131 0.03 -0.33 -0.21
CA ILE A 131 -1.24 0.07 -0.83
C ILE A 131 -0.99 0.85 -2.13
N ASP A 132 -0.07 1.82 -2.10
CA ASP A 132 0.27 2.61 -3.28
C ASP A 132 0.92 1.77 -4.38
N GLY A 133 1.86 0.89 -4.04
CA GLY A 133 2.50 -0.01 -5.00
C GLY A 133 1.51 -0.95 -5.70
N LEU A 134 0.57 -1.55 -4.96
CA LEU A 134 -0.49 -2.37 -5.56
C LEU A 134 -1.39 -1.56 -6.47
N LEU A 135 -1.83 -0.38 -6.02
CA LEU A 135 -2.71 0.48 -6.79
C LEU A 135 -2.06 0.86 -8.12
N GLU A 136 -0.77 1.23 -8.09
CA GLU A 136 -0.03 1.61 -9.29
C GLU A 136 0.06 0.45 -10.30
N VAL A 137 0.40 -0.76 -9.84
CA VAL A 137 0.53 -1.94 -10.72
C VAL A 137 -0.81 -2.32 -11.34
N ILE A 138 -1.89 -2.34 -10.56
CA ILE A 138 -3.23 -2.70 -11.05
C ILE A 138 -3.73 -1.65 -12.05
N GLN A 139 -3.54 -0.36 -11.76
CA GLN A 139 -3.87 0.70 -12.70
C GLN A 139 -3.04 0.60 -13.98
N PHE A 140 -1.76 0.23 -13.89
CA PHE A 140 -0.92 0.01 -15.06
C PHE A 140 -1.42 -1.17 -15.90
N LEU A 141 -1.67 -2.33 -15.28
CA LEU A 141 -2.24 -3.50 -15.95
C LEU A 141 -3.51 -3.12 -16.70
N LYS A 142 -4.43 -2.39 -16.05
CA LYS A 142 -5.67 -1.98 -16.70
C LYS A 142 -5.47 -1.11 -17.95
N LYS A 143 -4.39 -0.31 -17.99
CA LYS A 143 -4.06 0.55 -19.15
C LYS A 143 -3.43 -0.23 -20.31
N VAL A 144 -2.69 -1.30 -20.00
CA VAL A 144 -1.99 -2.12 -21.01
C VAL A 144 -2.75 -3.42 -21.33
N GLU A 145 -3.96 -3.57 -20.81
CA GLU A 145 -4.84 -4.69 -21.09
C GLU A 145 -5.01 -4.85 -22.61
N PRO A 146 -4.74 -6.04 -23.16
CA PRO A 146 -4.90 -6.29 -24.59
C PRO A 146 -6.35 -6.04 -25.02
N VAL A 147 -6.54 -5.25 -26.06
CA VAL A 147 -7.85 -5.11 -26.71
C VAL A 147 -8.11 -6.41 -27.44
N VAL A 148 -9.08 -7.19 -26.96
CA VAL A 148 -9.58 -8.41 -27.62
C VAL A 148 -10.40 -8.03 -28.84
#